data_AF-A0A430FAJ6-F1
#
_entry.id   AF-A0A430FAJ6-F1
#
_cell.length_a   1.000
_cell.length_b   1.000
_cell.length_c   1.000
_cell.angle_alpha   90.00
_cell.angle_beta   90.00
_cell.angle_gamma   90.00
#
_symmetry.space_group_name_H-M   'P 1'
#
loop_
_entity.id
_entity.type
_entity.pdbx_description
1 polymer ?
#
loop_
_entity_poly.entity_id
_entity_poly.type
_entity_poly.pdbx_seq_one_letter_code
_entity_poly.pdbx_strand_id
1 'polypeptide(L)'
;MKASRRAWWAVTGLCSLLGVDAAATAVLFLGRVRARVAALEDAPEYASDVSLNPYHALRGHVAWPHWAWASGPWVWPAVALCAAMLLLWAARRIPMRAPRNPFERDPRRRFTRTDRDWVSGCAGGRCEHRMLFGLLRCRRAGEQMDHHYPWSRGGATSRRNLVWLCARHNNRKSDRVPSRFDTWALVRARERYWPVWARGDMVPDGMCETDDAAADGEGPDMGHPPEPWPDGAVRSGPDGADATGLWPRR
;
A
#
# COMPACT_ATOMS: atom_id res chain seq x y z
N MET A 1 -3.89 3.10 -10.08
CA MET A 1 -3.52 4.44 -10.60
C MET A 1 -4.64 5.49 -10.49
N LYS A 2 -5.94 5.16 -10.44
CA LYS A 2 -7.01 6.18 -10.32
C LYS A 2 -7.19 6.77 -8.90
N ALA A 3 -6.82 6.03 -7.85
CA ALA A 3 -6.92 6.50 -6.46
C ALA A 3 -5.80 7.48 -6.04
N SER A 4 -4.62 7.43 -6.67
CA SER A 4 -3.53 8.37 -6.41
C SER A 4 -3.80 9.75 -7.00
N ARG A 5 -4.50 9.85 -8.14
CA ARG A 5 -4.89 11.16 -8.72
C ARG A 5 -5.82 11.94 -7.80
N ARG A 6 -6.82 11.29 -7.17
CA ARG A 6 -7.78 11.97 -6.28
C ARG A 6 -7.15 12.50 -4.99
N ALA A 7 -6.21 11.75 -4.41
CA ALA A 7 -5.44 12.21 -3.25
C ALA A 7 -4.49 13.35 -3.63
N TRP A 8 -3.92 13.31 -4.83
CA TRP A 8 -3.09 14.41 -5.34
C TRP A 8 -3.92 15.68 -5.51
N TRP A 9 -5.10 15.63 -6.12
CA TRP A 9 -6.02 16.78 -6.25
C TRP A 9 -6.49 17.37 -4.91
N ALA A 10 -6.66 16.55 -3.87
CA ALA A 10 -7.01 17.06 -2.54
C ALA A 10 -5.84 17.80 -1.88
N VAL A 11 -4.61 17.32 -2.06
CA VAL A 11 -3.39 17.98 -1.55
C VAL A 11 -3.06 19.24 -2.35
N THR A 12 -3.17 19.21 -3.69
CA THR A 12 -3.03 20.44 -4.50
C THR A 12 -4.14 21.42 -4.18
N GLY A 13 -5.39 20.99 -4.00
CA GLY A 13 -6.50 21.88 -3.60
C GLY A 13 -6.28 22.57 -2.25
N LEU A 14 -5.75 21.86 -1.25
CA LEU A 14 -5.37 22.44 0.04
C LEU A 14 -4.17 23.39 -0.05
N CYS A 15 -3.16 23.05 -0.86
CA CYS A 15 -2.05 23.95 -1.15
C CYS A 15 -2.48 25.18 -1.97
N SER A 16 -3.49 25.05 -2.84
CA SER A 16 -4.05 26.16 -3.61
C SER A 16 -4.82 27.14 -2.73
N LEU A 17 -5.54 26.68 -1.70
CA LEU A 17 -6.18 27.58 -0.75
C LEU A 17 -5.15 28.41 0.04
N LEU A 18 -4.06 27.77 0.50
CA LEU A 18 -2.94 28.49 1.14
C LEU A 18 -2.16 29.39 0.16
N GLY A 19 -2.07 29.01 -1.11
CA GLY A 19 -1.36 29.78 -2.15
C GLY A 19 -2.15 30.97 -2.70
N VAL A 20 -3.49 30.86 -2.78
CA VAL A 20 -4.38 31.95 -3.22
C VAL A 20 -4.35 33.10 -2.20
N ASP A 21 -4.32 32.79 -0.91
CA ASP A 21 -4.20 33.80 0.14
C ASP A 21 -2.84 34.50 0.11
N ALA A 22 -1.75 33.77 -0.14
CA ALA A 22 -0.42 34.35 -0.29
C ALA A 22 -0.31 35.27 -1.52
N ALA A 23 -0.89 34.87 -2.66
CA ALA A 23 -0.91 35.67 -3.88
C ALA A 23 -1.79 36.93 -3.73
N ALA A 24 -2.96 36.82 -3.13
CA ALA A 24 -3.83 37.96 -2.84
C ALA A 24 -3.14 38.96 -1.90
N THR A 25 -2.45 38.46 -0.87
CA THR A 25 -1.68 39.29 0.06
C THR A 25 -0.51 40.00 -0.65
N ALA A 26 0.20 39.30 -1.55
CA ALA A 26 1.29 39.88 -2.34
C ALA A 26 0.80 40.97 -3.31
N VAL A 27 -0.35 40.77 -3.97
CA VAL A 27 -0.96 41.76 -4.88
C VAL A 27 -1.38 43.01 -4.10
N LEU A 28 -2.03 42.86 -2.94
CA LEU A 28 -2.42 43.99 -2.09
C LEU A 28 -1.21 44.74 -1.53
N PHE A 29 -0.13 44.02 -1.18
CA PHE A 29 1.12 44.62 -0.74
C PHE A 29 1.78 45.43 -1.86
N LEU A 30 1.93 44.85 -3.05
CA LEU A 30 2.50 45.54 -4.23
C LEU A 30 1.66 46.75 -4.65
N GLY A 31 0.33 46.65 -4.56
CA GLY A 31 -0.58 47.78 -4.79
C GLY A 31 -0.35 48.94 -3.83
N ARG A 32 -0.15 48.65 -2.52
CA ARG A 32 0.18 49.67 -1.52
C ARG A 32 1.56 50.29 -1.73
N VAL A 33 2.56 49.49 -2.10
CA VAL A 33 3.90 49.98 -2.44
C VAL A 33 3.82 50.93 -3.62
N ARG A 34 3.14 50.54 -4.70
CA ARG A 34 2.99 51.36 -5.92
C ARG A 34 2.24 52.67 -5.65
N ALA A 35 1.13 52.64 -4.90
CA ALA A 35 0.38 53.84 -4.54
C ALA A 35 1.23 54.83 -3.72
N ARG A 36 2.13 54.31 -2.87
CA ARG A 36 3.02 55.12 -2.04
C ARG A 36 4.21 55.67 -2.81
N VAL A 37 4.73 54.94 -3.80
CA VAL A 37 5.73 55.45 -4.75
C VAL A 37 5.13 56.58 -5.60
N ALA A 38 3.92 56.40 -6.14
CA ALA A 38 3.23 57.46 -6.89
C ALA A 38 3.01 58.72 -6.03
N ALA A 39 2.65 58.58 -4.76
CA ALA A 39 2.51 59.70 -3.84
C ALA A 39 3.84 60.41 -3.52
N LEU A 40 4.98 59.75 -3.69
CA LEU A 40 6.32 60.36 -3.55
C LEU A 40 6.77 61.08 -4.83
N GLU A 41 6.25 60.68 -6.00
CA GLU A 41 6.51 61.35 -7.29
C GLU A 41 5.76 62.69 -7.38
N ASP A 42 4.58 62.81 -6.77
CA ASP A 42 3.74 64.02 -6.79
C ASP A 42 4.18 65.11 -5.79
N ALA A 43 5.11 64.84 -4.87
CA ALA A 43 5.59 65.80 -3.86
C ALA A 43 7.10 65.65 -3.57
N PRO A 44 7.98 66.01 -4.53
CA PRO A 44 9.42 65.76 -4.45
C PRO A 44 10.10 66.54 -3.32
N GLU A 45 9.54 67.69 -2.89
CA GLU A 45 10.07 68.46 -1.76
C GLU A 45 10.03 67.73 -0.40
N TYR A 46 9.24 66.66 -0.27
CA TYR A 46 9.16 65.84 0.95
C TYR A 46 9.93 64.52 0.85
N ALA A 47 10.59 64.23 -0.28
CA ALA A 47 11.30 62.96 -0.49
C ALA A 47 12.54 62.80 0.41
N SER A 48 13.15 63.91 0.85
CA SER A 48 14.38 63.89 1.68
C SER A 48 14.13 63.60 3.16
N ASP A 49 12.91 63.82 3.67
CA ASP A 49 12.55 63.59 5.08
C ASP A 49 12.03 62.16 5.33
N VAL A 50 11.82 61.39 4.27
CA VAL A 50 11.44 59.98 4.38
C VAL A 50 12.70 59.16 4.58
N SER A 51 13.08 58.94 5.84
CA SER A 51 14.03 57.88 6.15
C SER A 51 13.48 56.56 5.59
N LEU A 52 14.11 56.07 4.52
CA LEU A 52 13.89 54.74 3.93
C LEU A 52 14.43 53.70 4.90
N ASN A 53 13.89 53.64 6.11
CA ASN A 53 14.05 52.47 6.95
C ASN A 53 12.98 51.46 6.49
N PRO A 54 13.35 50.44 5.68
CA PRO A 54 12.40 49.45 5.19
C PRO A 54 11.70 48.69 6.34
N TYR A 55 12.25 48.75 7.55
CA TYR A 55 11.69 48.14 8.75
C TYR A 55 10.66 49.02 9.49
N HIS A 56 10.56 50.32 9.21
CA HIS A 56 9.51 51.16 9.81
C HIS A 56 8.13 50.89 9.19
N ALA A 57 8.06 50.57 7.89
CA ALA A 57 6.83 50.13 7.22
C ALA A 57 6.33 48.76 7.73
N LEU A 58 7.23 47.89 8.20
CA LEU A 58 6.92 46.63 8.86
C LEU A 58 6.53 46.79 10.34
N ARG A 59 6.86 47.94 10.96
CA ARG A 59 6.52 48.27 12.36
C ARG A 59 5.16 48.94 12.51
N GLY A 60 4.61 49.49 11.42
CA GLY A 60 3.25 50.01 11.38
C GLY A 60 2.27 48.85 11.42
N HIS A 61 1.78 48.53 12.62
CA HIS A 61 0.70 47.59 12.90
C HIS A 61 0.43 46.61 11.75
N VAL A 62 1.35 45.66 11.52
CA VAL A 62 0.92 44.37 11.01
C VAL A 62 0.01 43.87 12.11
N ALA A 63 -1.28 44.23 12.02
CA ALA A 63 -2.33 43.49 12.67
C ALA A 63 -2.15 42.10 12.09
N TRP A 64 -1.32 41.30 12.76
CA TRP A 64 -1.30 39.87 12.59
C TRP A 64 -2.77 39.52 12.52
N PRO A 65 -3.27 39.01 11.37
CA PRO A 65 -4.67 38.70 11.25
C PRO A 65 -4.95 37.88 12.49
N HIS A 66 -5.75 38.41 13.40
CA HIS A 66 -6.05 37.72 14.64
C HIS A 66 -6.86 36.55 14.15
N TRP A 67 -6.17 35.44 13.89
CA TRP A 67 -6.76 34.20 13.49
C TRP A 67 -7.47 33.70 14.73
N ALA A 68 -8.55 34.36 15.15
CA ALA A 68 -9.40 33.92 16.26
C ALA A 68 -9.96 32.49 16.01
N TRP A 69 -9.68 31.93 14.83
CA TRP A 69 -10.06 30.62 14.34
C TRP A 69 -8.91 29.59 14.46
N ALA A 70 -7.63 29.99 14.50
CA ALA A 70 -6.50 29.05 14.65
C ALA A 70 -6.14 28.74 16.13
N SER A 71 -6.81 29.37 17.10
CA SER A 71 -6.75 29.02 18.54
C SER A 71 -8.04 28.36 19.03
N GLY A 72 -9.01 28.11 18.15
CA GLY A 72 -10.21 27.37 18.51
C GLY A 72 -9.85 25.98 19.06
N PRO A 73 -10.55 25.46 20.09
CA PRO A 73 -10.21 24.19 20.73
C PRO A 73 -10.21 22.98 19.77
N TRP A 74 -10.73 23.14 18.56
CA TRP A 74 -10.84 22.12 17.51
C TRP A 74 -9.61 22.03 16.59
N VAL A 75 -8.76 23.05 16.56
CA VAL A 75 -7.61 23.12 15.63
C VAL A 75 -6.58 22.04 15.97
N TRP A 76 -6.16 21.95 17.23
CA TRP A 76 -5.19 20.96 17.67
C TRP A 76 -5.68 19.51 17.54
N PRO A 77 -6.93 19.17 17.90
CA PRO A 77 -7.51 17.85 17.58
C PRO A 77 -7.51 17.53 16.08
N ALA A 78 -7.88 18.49 15.23
CA ALA A 78 -7.87 18.29 13.77
C ALA A 78 -6.44 18.07 13.24
N VAL A 79 -5.47 18.86 13.69
CA VAL A 79 -4.05 18.70 13.35
C VAL A 79 -3.54 17.33 13.82
N ALA A 80 -3.85 16.93 15.06
CA ALA A 80 -3.46 15.64 15.61
C ALA A 80 -4.07 14.47 14.82
N LEU A 81 -5.35 14.57 14.43
CA LEU A 81 -6.01 13.57 13.59
C LEU A 81 -5.35 13.47 12.21
N CYS A 82 -5.08 14.60 11.55
CA CYS A 82 -4.38 14.63 10.27
C CYS A 82 -2.98 14.01 10.37
N ALA A 83 -2.22 14.36 11.41
CA ALA A 83 -0.90 13.78 11.67
C ALA A 83 -1.00 12.25 11.90
N ALA A 84 -1.96 11.79 12.70
CA ALA A 84 -2.18 10.36 12.93
C ALA A 84 -2.55 9.61 11.65
N MET A 85 -3.42 10.19 10.81
CA MET A 85 -3.78 9.61 9.51
C MET A 85 -2.59 9.54 8.55
N LEU A 86 -1.72 10.56 8.54
CA LEU A 86 -0.49 10.56 7.74
C LEU A 86 0.51 9.52 8.22
N LEU A 87 0.71 9.39 9.54
CA LEU A 87 1.56 8.36 10.13
C LEU A 87 1.04 6.95 9.81
N LEU A 88 -0.28 6.73 9.92
CA LEU A 88 -0.89 5.46 9.52
C LEU A 88 -0.70 5.19 8.02
N TRP A 89 -0.90 6.21 7.17
CA TRP A 89 -0.67 6.08 5.73
C TRP A 89 0.78 5.72 5.42
N ALA A 90 1.75 6.38 6.05
CA ALA A 90 3.17 6.10 5.90
C ALA A 90 3.56 4.71 6.41
N ALA A 91 3.07 4.31 7.58
CA ALA A 91 3.31 2.98 8.15
C ALA A 91 2.82 1.86 7.23
N ARG A 92 1.69 2.05 6.55
CA ARG A 92 1.16 1.11 5.55
C ARG A 92 1.98 1.00 4.27
N ARG A 93 2.94 1.91 4.05
CA ARG A 93 3.86 1.90 2.90
C ARG A 93 5.20 1.26 3.22
N ILE A 94 5.46 0.91 4.48
CA ILE A 94 6.72 0.27 4.87
C ILE A 94 6.81 -1.10 4.18
N PRO A 95 7.77 -1.30 3.25
CA PRO A 95 7.92 -2.55 2.54
C PRO A 95 8.32 -3.66 3.51
N MET A 96 7.97 -4.91 3.19
CA MET A 96 8.55 -6.05 3.88
C MET A 96 10.07 -6.12 3.64
N ARG A 97 10.80 -6.68 4.61
CA ARG A 97 12.25 -6.85 4.49
C ARG A 97 12.55 -7.82 3.35
N ALA A 98 13.67 -7.61 2.67
CA ALA A 98 14.15 -8.55 1.67
C ALA A 98 14.43 -9.91 2.34
N PRO A 99 14.01 -11.03 1.73
CA PRO A 99 14.34 -12.35 2.23
C PRO A 99 15.85 -12.60 2.13
N ARG A 100 16.39 -13.36 3.08
CA ARG A 100 17.81 -13.74 3.12
C ARG A 100 17.98 -15.12 2.48
N ASN A 101 17.86 -15.17 1.17
CA ASN A 101 18.09 -16.38 0.39
C ASN A 101 19.56 -16.48 -0.03
N PRO A 102 20.08 -17.70 -0.30
CA PRO A 102 21.45 -17.90 -0.80
C PRO A 102 21.65 -17.42 -2.25
N PHE A 103 20.61 -16.91 -2.88
CA PHE A 103 20.59 -16.41 -4.25
C PHE A 103 20.04 -14.98 -4.29
N GLU A 104 20.53 -14.19 -5.24
CA GLU A 104 19.93 -12.89 -5.57
C GLU A 104 18.60 -13.06 -6.32
N ARG A 105 18.48 -14.16 -7.06
CA ARG A 105 17.31 -14.53 -7.85
C ARG A 105 17.25 -16.04 -7.96
N ASP A 106 16.11 -16.61 -7.57
CA ASP A 106 15.93 -18.06 -7.56
C ASP A 106 16.08 -18.62 -8.99
N PRO A 107 16.93 -19.65 -9.23
CA PRO A 107 17.00 -20.30 -10.54
C PRO A 107 15.64 -20.85 -11.00
N ARG A 108 14.80 -21.30 -10.07
CA ARG A 108 13.42 -21.71 -10.36
C ARG A 108 12.52 -20.48 -10.30
N ARG A 109 11.86 -20.15 -11.43
CA ARG A 109 10.85 -19.09 -11.49
C ARG A 109 9.42 -19.61 -11.42
N ARG A 110 9.16 -20.81 -11.96
CA ARG A 110 7.80 -21.32 -12.16
C ARG A 110 7.41 -22.31 -11.06
N PHE A 111 6.23 -22.10 -10.51
CA PHE A 111 5.56 -23.08 -9.67
C PHE A 111 5.05 -24.27 -10.50
N THR A 112 4.95 -25.44 -9.86
CA THR A 112 4.49 -26.68 -10.50
C THR A 112 2.96 -26.79 -10.49
N ARG A 113 2.43 -27.83 -11.14
CA ARG A 113 1.00 -28.17 -11.03
C ARG A 113 0.63 -28.61 -9.59
N THR A 114 1.52 -29.33 -8.92
CA THR A 114 1.32 -29.72 -7.51
C THR A 114 1.18 -28.50 -6.60
N ASP A 115 1.98 -27.45 -6.83
CA ASP A 115 1.88 -26.19 -6.09
C ASP A 115 0.56 -25.47 -6.35
N ARG A 116 0.04 -25.55 -7.59
CA ARG A 116 -1.28 -25.01 -7.95
C ARG A 116 -2.38 -25.70 -7.17
N ASP A 117 -2.39 -27.03 -7.18
CA ASP A 117 -3.44 -27.81 -6.55
C ASP A 117 -3.40 -27.61 -5.02
N TRP A 118 -2.19 -27.58 -4.44
CA TRP A 118 -1.95 -27.28 -3.03
C TRP A 118 -2.47 -25.89 -2.63
N VAL A 119 -2.06 -24.81 -3.32
CA VAL A 119 -2.46 -23.45 -2.91
C VAL A 119 -3.94 -23.20 -3.18
N SER A 120 -4.49 -23.77 -4.25
CA SER A 120 -5.93 -23.70 -4.54
C SER A 120 -6.74 -24.38 -3.43
N GLY A 121 -6.30 -25.56 -2.98
CA GLY A 121 -6.88 -26.27 -1.84
C GLY A 121 -6.82 -25.44 -0.55
N CYS A 122 -5.64 -24.91 -0.20
CA CYS A 122 -5.45 -24.07 0.97
C CYS A 122 -6.31 -22.80 0.94
N ALA A 123 -6.47 -22.21 -0.25
CA ALA A 123 -7.26 -21.00 -0.45
C ALA A 123 -8.76 -21.27 -0.60
N GLY A 124 -9.21 -22.53 -0.67
CA GLY A 124 -10.59 -22.87 -1.00
C GLY A 124 -11.01 -22.36 -2.38
N GLY A 125 -10.10 -22.42 -3.36
CA GLY A 125 -10.29 -21.95 -4.74
C GLY A 125 -10.45 -20.44 -4.91
N ARG A 126 -10.40 -19.65 -3.84
CA ARG A 126 -10.72 -18.22 -3.85
C ARG A 126 -9.48 -17.34 -3.85
N CYS A 127 -9.55 -16.19 -4.49
CA CYS A 127 -8.45 -15.21 -4.51
C CYS A 127 -8.08 -14.72 -3.09
N GLU A 128 -6.78 -14.68 -2.79
CA GLU A 128 -6.25 -14.26 -1.48
C GLU A 128 -6.12 -12.75 -1.32
N HIS A 129 -6.34 -11.97 -2.38
CA HIS A 129 -6.23 -10.51 -2.31
C HIS A 129 -7.18 -9.90 -1.27
N ARG A 130 -6.64 -8.97 -0.47
CA ARG A 130 -7.36 -8.26 0.58
C ARG A 130 -7.69 -6.83 0.15
N MET A 131 -8.96 -6.45 0.35
CA MET A 131 -9.50 -5.11 0.10
C MET A 131 -9.81 -4.41 1.42
N LEU A 132 -10.06 -3.10 1.37
CA LEU A 132 -10.48 -2.27 2.51
C LEU A 132 -9.62 -2.51 3.75
N PHE A 133 -8.32 -2.21 3.62
CA PHE A 133 -7.35 -2.34 4.70
C PHE A 133 -7.23 -3.74 5.32
N GLY A 134 -7.51 -4.81 4.57
CA GLY A 134 -7.38 -6.18 5.06
C GLY A 134 -8.71 -6.83 5.43
N LEU A 135 -9.79 -6.05 5.56
CA LEU A 135 -11.07 -6.53 6.08
C LEU A 135 -11.77 -7.53 5.15
N LEU A 136 -11.76 -7.26 3.84
CA LEU A 136 -12.53 -8.06 2.88
C LEU A 136 -11.64 -8.89 1.97
N ARG A 137 -11.97 -10.18 1.80
CA ARG A 137 -11.34 -11.06 0.81
C ARG A 137 -11.99 -10.86 -0.56
N CYS A 138 -11.20 -10.79 -1.64
CA CYS A 138 -11.75 -10.83 -2.99
C CYS A 138 -12.66 -12.06 -3.17
N ARG A 139 -13.85 -11.88 -3.74
CA ARG A 139 -14.85 -12.95 -3.95
C ARG A 139 -14.61 -13.81 -5.20
N ARG A 140 -13.69 -13.40 -6.08
CA ARG A 140 -13.40 -14.13 -7.32
C ARG A 140 -12.59 -15.41 -7.05
N ALA A 141 -12.73 -16.39 -7.93
CA ALA A 141 -11.83 -17.54 -7.97
C ALA A 141 -10.38 -17.08 -8.16
N GLY A 142 -9.44 -17.77 -7.52
CA GLY A 142 -8.03 -17.62 -7.88
C GLY A 142 -7.74 -18.47 -9.11
N GLU A 143 -6.79 -17.99 -9.93
CA GLU A 143 -6.49 -18.55 -11.25
C GLU A 143 -4.98 -18.70 -11.45
N GLN A 144 -4.20 -17.82 -10.79
CA GLN A 144 -2.78 -17.61 -11.02
C GLN A 144 -2.02 -17.75 -9.72
N MET A 145 -0.91 -18.48 -9.81
CA MET A 145 0.13 -18.55 -8.78
C MET A 145 1.05 -17.36 -8.95
N ASP A 146 1.37 -16.68 -7.86
CA ASP A 146 2.31 -15.58 -7.86
C ASP A 146 3.18 -15.63 -6.60
N HIS A 147 4.33 -14.98 -6.66
CA HIS A 147 5.23 -14.83 -5.52
C HIS A 147 4.77 -13.66 -4.67
N HIS A 148 4.47 -13.84 -3.39
CA HIS A 148 4.12 -12.74 -2.50
C HIS A 148 5.22 -11.68 -2.48
N TYR A 149 6.45 -12.07 -2.14
CA TYR A 149 7.66 -11.31 -2.38
C TYR A 149 8.17 -11.59 -3.80
N PRO A 150 8.31 -10.58 -4.67
CA PRO A 150 8.56 -10.79 -6.10
C PRO A 150 9.88 -11.53 -6.37
N TRP A 151 9.81 -12.55 -7.23
CA TRP A 151 10.98 -13.33 -7.67
C TRP A 151 12.12 -12.46 -8.24
N SER A 152 11.78 -11.42 -9.01
CA SER A 152 12.76 -10.50 -9.60
C SER A 152 13.59 -9.71 -8.60
N ARG A 153 13.20 -9.71 -7.31
CA ARG A 153 13.88 -9.00 -6.21
C ARG A 153 14.43 -9.95 -5.14
N GLY A 154 14.54 -11.24 -5.44
CA GLY A 154 15.11 -12.25 -4.54
C GLY A 154 14.11 -13.12 -3.79
N GLY A 155 12.82 -13.03 -4.11
CA GLY A 155 11.82 -13.97 -3.57
C GLY A 155 12.01 -15.39 -4.11
N ALA A 156 11.99 -16.38 -3.24
CA ALA A 156 12.09 -17.79 -3.62
C ALA A 156 10.77 -18.32 -4.22
N THR A 157 10.85 -19.29 -5.12
CA THR A 157 9.74 -20.12 -5.60
C THR A 157 9.53 -21.28 -4.62
N SER A 158 8.94 -20.95 -3.47
CA SER A 158 8.58 -21.88 -2.40
C SER A 158 7.11 -21.76 -2.05
N ARG A 159 6.55 -22.78 -1.36
CA ARG A 159 5.16 -22.70 -0.86
C ARG A 159 4.97 -21.59 0.16
N ARG A 160 6.00 -21.30 0.95
CA ARG A 160 6.03 -20.14 1.86
C ARG A 160 5.78 -18.85 1.09
N ASN A 161 6.41 -18.64 -0.06
CA ASN A 161 6.24 -17.42 -0.85
C ASN A 161 5.04 -17.44 -1.84
N LEU A 162 4.25 -18.51 -1.88
CA LEU A 162 3.20 -18.69 -2.89
C LEU A 162 1.87 -18.02 -2.47
N VAL A 163 1.24 -17.31 -3.40
CA VAL A 163 -0.13 -16.75 -3.24
C VAL A 163 -1.05 -17.12 -4.39
N TRP A 164 -2.34 -17.31 -4.07
CA TRP A 164 -3.38 -17.64 -5.06
C TRP A 164 -4.22 -16.43 -5.41
N LEU A 165 -4.07 -15.91 -6.64
CA LEU A 165 -4.70 -14.66 -7.07
C LEU A 165 -5.56 -14.83 -8.32
N CYS A 166 -6.61 -14.01 -8.45
CA CYS A 166 -7.32 -13.86 -9.71
C CYS A 166 -6.52 -12.97 -10.67
N ALA A 167 -6.72 -13.11 -11.98
CA ALA A 167 -5.94 -12.37 -12.99
C ALA A 167 -5.91 -10.84 -12.74
N ARG A 168 -7.03 -10.24 -12.34
CA ARG A 168 -7.13 -8.80 -12.02
C ARG A 168 -6.18 -8.39 -10.89
N HIS A 169 -6.11 -9.17 -9.82
CA HIS A 169 -5.30 -8.82 -8.65
C HIS A 169 -3.84 -9.19 -8.83
N ASN A 170 -3.55 -10.26 -9.55
CA ASN A 170 -2.20 -10.59 -9.97
C ASN A 170 -1.59 -9.45 -10.81
N ASN A 171 -2.28 -9.01 -11.86
CA ASN A 171 -1.84 -7.90 -12.72
C ASN A 171 -1.67 -6.58 -11.95
N ARG A 172 -2.51 -6.33 -10.94
CA ARG A 172 -2.38 -5.13 -10.08
C ARG A 172 -1.19 -5.23 -9.13
N LYS A 173 -0.91 -6.43 -8.61
CA LYS A 173 0.23 -6.65 -7.72
C LYS A 173 1.52 -6.46 -8.50
N SER A 174 1.63 -7.08 -9.68
CA SER A 174 2.83 -7.01 -10.52
C SER A 174 4.10 -7.34 -9.70
N ASP A 175 5.20 -6.64 -9.94
CA ASP A 175 6.48 -6.77 -9.25
C ASP A 175 6.56 -5.98 -7.93
N ARG A 176 5.44 -5.45 -7.43
CA ARG A 176 5.42 -4.62 -6.22
C ARG A 176 5.75 -5.46 -4.98
N VAL A 177 6.76 -5.03 -4.22
CA VAL A 177 7.05 -5.56 -2.88
C VAL A 177 5.87 -5.26 -1.94
N PRO A 178 5.27 -6.28 -1.31
CA PRO A 178 4.21 -6.07 -0.33
C PRO A 178 4.69 -5.24 0.87
N SER A 179 3.79 -4.49 1.48
CA SER A 179 4.09 -3.84 2.76
C SER A 179 4.04 -4.86 3.91
N ARG A 180 4.65 -4.52 5.05
CA ARG A 180 4.51 -5.33 6.28
C ARG A 180 3.04 -5.48 6.68
N PHE A 181 2.23 -4.43 6.46
CA PHE A 181 0.80 -4.48 6.68
C PHE A 181 0.10 -5.44 5.71
N ASP A 182 0.43 -5.41 4.41
CA ASP A 182 -0.16 -6.30 3.41
C ASP A 182 0.10 -7.77 3.78
N THR A 183 1.33 -8.08 4.19
CA THR A 183 1.73 -9.42 4.68
C THR A 183 0.96 -9.80 5.94
N TRP A 184 0.94 -8.94 6.97
CA TRP A 184 0.20 -9.19 8.20
C TRP A 184 -1.30 -9.44 7.95
N ALA A 185 -1.92 -8.62 7.10
CA ALA A 185 -3.34 -8.75 6.75
C ALA A 185 -3.64 -10.06 5.99
N LEU A 186 -2.70 -10.54 5.18
CA LEU A 186 -2.79 -11.84 4.52
C LEU A 186 -2.66 -12.98 5.53
N VAL A 187 -1.62 -12.98 6.39
CA VAL A 187 -1.42 -14.02 7.41
C VAL A 187 -2.62 -14.12 8.35
N ARG A 188 -3.08 -12.99 8.90
CA ARG A 188 -4.26 -12.95 9.76
C ARG A 188 -5.53 -13.44 9.07
N ALA A 189 -5.60 -13.32 7.74
CA ALA A 189 -6.69 -13.89 6.98
C ALA A 189 -6.53 -15.40 6.77
N ARG A 190 -5.32 -15.88 6.45
CA ARG A 190 -5.02 -17.30 6.26
C ARG A 190 -5.34 -18.11 7.50
N GLU A 191 -5.09 -17.60 8.71
CA GLU A 191 -5.47 -18.24 9.97
C GLU A 191 -6.95 -18.69 10.02
N ARG A 192 -7.86 -18.00 9.31
CA ARG A 192 -9.29 -18.31 9.29
C ARG A 192 -9.72 -19.35 8.26
N TYR A 193 -8.99 -19.49 7.15
CA TYR A 193 -9.44 -20.33 6.03
C TYR A 193 -8.40 -21.32 5.52
N TRP A 194 -7.14 -21.18 5.91
CA TRP A 194 -6.13 -22.20 5.61
C TRP A 194 -6.35 -23.41 6.52
N PRO A 195 -6.26 -24.62 5.94
CA PRO A 195 -6.35 -25.84 6.72
C PRO A 195 -5.15 -25.96 7.66
N VAL A 196 -5.34 -26.62 8.80
CA VAL A 196 -4.33 -26.74 9.87
C VAL A 196 -3.02 -27.33 9.35
N TRP A 197 -3.10 -28.36 8.50
CA TRP A 197 -1.94 -29.03 7.90
C TRP A 197 -1.07 -28.14 7.01
N ALA A 198 -1.61 -27.04 6.47
CA ALA A 198 -0.88 -26.11 5.61
C ALA A 198 -0.28 -24.91 6.37
N ARG A 199 -0.52 -24.79 7.68
CA ARG A 199 -0.17 -23.58 8.44
C ARG A 199 1.34 -23.36 8.57
N GLY A 200 2.16 -24.40 8.42
CA GLY A 200 3.62 -24.28 8.37
C GLY A 200 4.11 -23.34 7.25
N ASP A 201 3.39 -23.28 6.14
CA ASP A 201 3.74 -22.46 4.97
C ASP A 201 2.89 -21.19 4.84
N MET A 202 2.06 -20.88 5.84
CA MET A 202 1.08 -19.78 5.71
C MET A 202 1.72 -18.40 5.71
N VAL A 203 2.92 -18.26 6.27
CA VAL A 203 3.61 -16.99 6.43
C VAL A 203 4.46 -16.72 5.18
N PRO A 204 4.10 -15.73 4.34
CA PRO A 204 4.86 -15.47 3.14
C PRO A 204 6.00 -14.51 3.43
N ASP A 205 7.12 -15.11 3.81
CA ASP A 205 8.39 -14.45 4.13
C ASP A 205 9.31 -14.26 2.91
N GLY A 206 9.06 -14.99 1.82
CA GLY A 206 9.89 -14.94 0.61
C GLY A 206 11.11 -15.84 0.66
N MET A 207 11.28 -16.64 1.72
CA MET A 207 12.42 -17.51 1.92
C MET A 207 12.28 -18.78 1.07
N CYS A 208 13.42 -19.36 0.67
CA CYS A 208 13.43 -20.72 0.17
C CYS A 208 12.92 -21.67 1.27
N GLU A 209 12.39 -22.82 0.87
CA GLU A 209 12.24 -23.93 1.81
C GLU A 209 13.65 -24.21 2.35
N THR A 210 13.81 -24.17 3.68
CA THR A 210 15.05 -24.62 4.28
C THR A 210 15.09 -26.11 4.06
N ASP A 211 16.18 -26.61 3.47
CA ASP A 211 16.51 -28.03 3.55
C ASP A 211 16.78 -28.32 5.03
N ASP A 212 15.73 -28.49 5.84
CA ASP A 212 15.87 -29.07 7.17
C ASP A 212 16.39 -30.52 7.06
N ALA A 213 16.46 -31.08 5.84
CA ALA A 213 17.13 -32.33 5.44
C ALA A 213 18.65 -32.19 5.15
N ALA A 214 19.25 -31.03 5.40
CA ALA A 214 20.71 -30.83 5.29
C ALA A 214 21.40 -30.73 6.66
N ALA A 215 20.64 -30.76 7.76
CA ALA A 215 21.18 -30.72 9.13
C ALA A 215 21.43 -32.14 9.69
N ASP A 216 20.67 -33.11 9.21
CA ASP A 216 20.89 -34.55 9.26
C ASP A 216 21.46 -34.98 7.90
N GLY A 217 22.57 -35.70 7.87
CA GLY A 217 23.23 -36.13 6.62
C GLY A 217 22.46 -37.18 5.80
N GLU A 218 21.13 -37.12 5.80
CA GLU A 218 20.22 -38.01 5.10
C GLU A 218 19.39 -37.12 4.15
N GLY A 219 19.89 -36.93 2.93
CA GLY A 219 19.14 -36.17 1.92
C GLY A 219 17.71 -36.73 1.79
N PRO A 220 16.72 -35.89 1.46
CA PRO A 220 15.34 -36.34 1.41
C PRO A 220 15.23 -37.51 0.43
N ASP A 221 14.79 -38.66 0.92
CA ASP A 221 14.48 -39.83 0.11
C ASP A 221 13.39 -39.44 -0.89
N MET A 222 13.82 -39.09 -2.11
CA MET A 222 12.95 -38.82 -3.25
C MET A 222 12.30 -40.12 -3.80
N GLY A 223 12.44 -41.25 -3.08
CA GLY A 223 11.94 -42.57 -3.43
C GLY A 223 10.51 -42.89 -3.00
N HIS A 224 9.88 -42.04 -2.17
CA HIS A 224 8.46 -42.20 -1.85
C HIS A 224 7.62 -41.01 -2.35
N PRO A 225 6.62 -41.23 -3.23
CA PRO A 225 5.62 -40.22 -3.46
C PRO A 225 4.95 -39.90 -2.11
N PRO A 226 4.69 -38.62 -1.79
CA PRO A 226 3.88 -38.29 -0.63
C PRO A 226 2.59 -39.10 -0.73
N GLU A 227 2.17 -39.70 0.39
CA GLU A 227 0.92 -40.44 0.48
C GLU A 227 -0.17 -39.68 -0.28
N PRO A 228 -0.96 -40.36 -1.13
CA PRO A 228 -2.04 -39.71 -1.84
C PRO A 228 -2.90 -38.95 -0.82
N TRP A 229 -3.05 -37.65 -1.06
CA TRP A 229 -3.92 -36.78 -0.29
C TRP A 229 -5.25 -37.49 -0.07
N PRO A 230 -5.85 -37.44 1.13
CA PRO A 230 -7.10 -38.14 1.39
C PRO A 230 -8.13 -37.73 0.33
N ASP A 231 -8.43 -38.69 -0.55
CA ASP A 231 -9.45 -38.60 -1.58
C ASP A 231 -10.80 -38.45 -0.88
N GLY A 232 -11.15 -37.21 -0.56
CA GLY A 232 -12.34 -36.94 0.26
C GLY A 232 -12.71 -35.48 0.46
N ALA A 233 -11.80 -34.52 0.19
CA ALA A 233 -12.15 -33.10 0.23
C ALA A 233 -12.83 -32.61 -1.07
N VAL A 234 -13.76 -33.41 -1.61
CA VAL A 234 -14.69 -32.98 -2.65
C VAL A 234 -15.89 -32.32 -1.96
N ARG A 235 -15.93 -30.99 -2.06
CA ARG A 235 -17.11 -30.12 -2.12
C ARG A 235 -18.38 -30.61 -1.40
N SER A 236 -18.62 -30.08 -0.21
CA SER A 236 -19.97 -29.82 0.30
C SER A 236 -20.16 -28.31 0.42
N GLY A 237 -20.41 -27.65 -0.70
CA GLY A 237 -21.12 -26.38 -0.69
C GLY A 237 -22.59 -26.64 -0.36
N PRO A 238 -23.28 -25.77 0.38
CA PRO A 238 -24.72 -25.87 0.52
C PRO A 238 -25.28 -25.44 -0.83
N ASP A 239 -25.86 -26.39 -1.57
CA ASP A 239 -26.95 -26.24 -2.53
C ASP A 239 -27.02 -27.54 -3.34
N GLY A 240 -27.86 -28.45 -2.86
CA GLY A 240 -28.33 -29.57 -3.66
C GLY A 240 -29.19 -29.03 -4.79
N ALA A 241 -28.70 -29.16 -6.02
CA ALA A 241 -29.51 -29.15 -7.21
C ALA A 241 -28.85 -30.07 -8.24
N ASP A 242 -29.59 -31.11 -8.62
CA ASP A 242 -29.30 -32.01 -9.71
C ASP A 242 -28.84 -31.27 -10.97
N ALA A 243 -27.73 -31.71 -11.53
CA ALA A 243 -27.36 -31.42 -12.92
C ALA A 243 -26.51 -32.56 -13.48
N THR A 244 -27.18 -33.67 -13.81
CA THR A 244 -26.75 -34.53 -14.91
C THR A 244 -26.73 -33.69 -16.19
N GLY A 245 -25.55 -33.42 -16.76
CA GLY A 245 -25.48 -32.71 -18.03
C GLY A 245 -24.10 -32.22 -18.43
N LEU A 246 -23.42 -33.00 -19.28
CA LEU A 246 -22.68 -32.55 -20.45
C LEU A 246 -21.79 -31.29 -20.29
N TRP A 247 -20.49 -31.49 -20.09
CA TRP A 247 -19.48 -30.49 -20.45
C TRP A 247 -19.00 -30.74 -21.89
N PRO A 248 -19.10 -29.77 -22.82
CA PRO A 248 -18.46 -29.89 -24.12
C PRO A 248 -16.97 -29.53 -24.00
N ARG A 249 -16.12 -30.33 -24.66
CA ARG A 249 -14.71 -30.03 -24.87
C ARG A 249 -14.54 -28.79 -25.76
N ARG A 250 -13.75 -27.82 -25.32
CA ARG A 250 -12.83 -27.03 -26.16
C ARG A 250 -11.61 -26.62 -25.34
#